data_AF-A0A960K3X7-F1
#
_entry.id   AF-A0A960K3X7-F1
#
_cell.length_a   1.000
_cell.length_b   1.000
_cell.length_c   1.000
_cell.angle_alpha   90.00
_cell.angle_beta   90.00
_cell.angle_gamma   90.00
#
_symmetry.space_group_name_H-M   'P 1'
#
loop_
_entity.id
_entity.type
_entity.pdbx_description
1 polymer ?
#
loop_
_entity_poly.entity_id
_entity_poly.type
_entity_poly.pdbx_seq_one_letter_code
_entity_poly.pdbx_strand_id
1 'polypeptide(L)'
;MNAFPAADVEGSVDHLFRHQAGQMVAALARVFGLVNLSLAEDVVQEAFVTALKIWPFQGVPDHPRAWLLRVARNKALDVLRRQESWKDKALELGRSLAAMEESAPAASVPFAGEVGDDRLRLIFACCHPAIPRDAQVALTLKTACGFSASEIARAFLARPSAVAQRLVRAKRQLREARVNLSIPDPEELPPRRDAVLEALYLMFNEGYGALEGEELVRRDLCEEAFRIARLLSAHPTAGAPEVDAVAAL
;
A
#
# COMPACT_ATOMS: atom_id res chain seq x y z
N MET A 1 5.79 34.34 2.32
CA MET A 1 6.34 32.98 2.23
C MET A 1 6.26 32.40 3.64
N ASN A 2 5.11 31.86 4.00
CA ASN A 2 4.86 31.40 5.38
C ASN A 2 5.49 30.02 5.51
N ALA A 3 6.53 29.91 6.33
CA ALA A 3 7.07 28.63 6.72
C ALA A 3 5.96 27.86 7.46
N PHE A 4 5.52 26.73 6.90
CA PHE A 4 4.72 25.77 7.66
C PHE A 4 5.61 25.23 8.78
N PRO A 5 5.18 25.26 10.05
CA PRO A 5 6.00 24.77 11.14
C PRO A 5 6.31 23.28 10.92
N ALA A 6 7.54 22.86 11.21
CA ALA A 6 8.02 21.52 10.89
C ALA A 6 7.16 20.39 11.49
N ALA A 7 6.58 20.61 12.67
CA ALA A 7 5.66 19.68 13.31
C ALA A 7 4.36 19.43 12.51
N ASP A 8 3.81 20.48 11.88
CA ASP A 8 2.60 20.35 11.04
C ASP A 8 2.91 19.60 9.74
N VAL A 9 4.15 19.72 9.23
CA VAL A 9 4.60 18.98 8.05
C VAL A 9 4.81 17.50 8.38
N GLU A 10 5.45 17.18 9.50
CA GLU A 10 5.66 15.79 9.93
C GLU A 10 4.33 15.07 10.18
N GLY A 11 3.39 15.70 10.90
CA GLY A 11 2.06 15.14 11.12
C GLY A 11 1.27 14.94 9.81
N SER A 12 1.33 15.91 8.89
CA SER A 12 0.69 15.79 7.58
C SER A 12 1.29 14.66 6.74
N VAL A 13 2.61 14.48 6.80
CA VAL A 13 3.32 13.41 6.08
C VAL A 13 3.00 12.04 6.65
N ASP A 14 2.98 11.87 7.98
CA ASP A 14 2.64 10.58 8.60
C ASP A 14 1.20 10.17 8.26
N HIS A 15 0.24 11.09 8.42
CA HIS A 15 -1.15 10.87 8.03
C HIS A 15 -1.26 10.49 6.54
N LEU A 16 -0.57 11.20 5.64
CA LEU A 16 -0.55 10.84 4.21
C LEU A 16 0.09 9.48 3.96
N PHE A 17 1.16 9.14 4.66
CA PHE A 17 1.84 7.85 4.52
C PHE A 17 0.89 6.69 4.85
N ARG A 18 0.20 6.77 5.99
CA ARG A 18 -0.76 5.75 6.43
C ARG A 18 -1.87 5.49 5.42
N HIS A 19 -2.41 6.55 4.82
CA HIS A 19 -3.53 6.44 3.89
C HIS A 19 -3.12 6.13 2.45
N GLN A 20 -1.97 6.61 2.00
CA GLN A 20 -1.62 6.65 0.58
C GLN A 20 -0.51 5.69 0.17
N ALA A 21 0.42 5.33 1.07
CA ALA A 21 1.58 4.54 0.68
C ALA A 21 1.18 3.20 0.03
N GLY A 22 0.23 2.48 0.63
CA GLY A 22 -0.25 1.20 0.08
C GLY A 22 -0.97 1.35 -1.28
N GLN A 23 -1.74 2.42 -1.47
CA GLN A 23 -2.41 2.71 -2.75
C GLN A 23 -1.39 3.03 -3.84
N MET A 24 -0.36 3.83 -3.51
CA MET A 24 0.73 4.15 -4.42
C MET A 24 1.54 2.91 -4.80
N VAL A 25 1.85 2.03 -3.83
CA VAL A 25 2.54 0.76 -4.10
C VAL A 25 1.70 -0.13 -5.03
N ALA A 26 0.40 -0.25 -4.79
CA ALA A 26 -0.52 -1.00 -5.66
C ALA A 26 -0.56 -0.45 -7.09
N ALA A 27 -0.71 0.87 -7.24
CA ALA A 27 -0.72 1.52 -8.55
C ALA A 27 0.61 1.31 -9.32
N LEU A 28 1.75 1.45 -8.65
CA LEU A 28 3.06 1.21 -9.27
C LEU A 28 3.29 -0.28 -9.56
N ALA A 29 2.83 -1.19 -8.69
CA ALA A 29 2.90 -2.63 -8.93
C ALA A 29 2.04 -3.06 -10.12
N ARG A 30 0.91 -2.38 -10.39
CA ARG A 30 0.08 -2.61 -11.58
C ARG A 30 0.83 -2.30 -12.86
N VAL A 31 1.62 -1.24 -12.86
CA VAL A 31 2.40 -0.79 -14.01
C VAL A 31 3.68 -1.62 -14.19
N PHE A 32 4.47 -1.76 -13.13
CA PHE A 32 5.78 -2.40 -13.20
C PHE A 32 5.75 -3.91 -13.01
N GLY A 33 4.59 -4.46 -12.63
CA GLY A 33 4.39 -5.86 -12.30
C GLY A 33 4.85 -6.21 -10.89
N LEU A 34 4.25 -7.26 -10.32
CA LEU A 34 4.57 -7.76 -8.97
C LEU A 34 6.03 -8.22 -8.82
N VAL A 35 6.70 -8.58 -9.92
CA VAL A 35 8.14 -8.88 -9.93
C VAL A 35 8.98 -7.72 -9.38
N ASN A 36 8.50 -6.49 -9.55
CA ASN A 36 9.15 -5.25 -9.14
C ASN A 36 8.50 -4.65 -7.88
N LEU A 37 7.81 -5.43 -7.05
CA LEU A 37 7.12 -4.94 -5.86
C LEU A 37 8.06 -4.20 -4.88
N SER A 38 9.27 -4.73 -4.66
CA SER A 38 10.26 -4.05 -3.80
C SER A 38 10.65 -2.67 -4.35
N LEU A 39 10.84 -2.55 -5.67
CA LEU A 39 11.11 -1.26 -6.31
C LEU A 39 9.96 -0.28 -6.07
N ALA A 40 8.71 -0.74 -6.21
CA ALA A 40 7.53 0.09 -5.95
C ALA A 40 7.48 0.59 -4.50
N GLU A 41 7.80 -0.25 -3.51
CA GLU A 41 7.87 0.18 -2.11
C GLU A 41 9.00 1.18 -1.86
N ASP A 42 10.18 0.94 -2.42
CA ASP A 42 11.36 1.78 -2.20
C ASP A 42 11.14 3.19 -2.77
N VAL A 43 10.63 3.32 -3.99
CA VAL A 43 10.39 4.63 -4.61
C VAL A 43 9.27 5.41 -3.93
N VAL A 44 8.27 4.72 -3.37
CA VAL A 44 7.22 5.34 -2.56
C VAL A 44 7.83 5.88 -1.27
N GLN A 45 8.62 5.07 -0.55
CA GLN A 45 9.32 5.53 0.65
C GLN A 45 10.25 6.70 0.36
N GLU A 46 11.01 6.66 -0.73
CA GLU A 46 11.85 7.78 -1.15
C GLU A 46 11.05 9.05 -1.47
N ALA A 47 9.85 8.93 -2.03
CA ALA A 47 8.98 10.08 -2.29
C ALA A 47 8.55 10.77 -0.99
N PHE A 48 8.16 9.99 0.03
CA PHE A 48 7.85 10.51 1.37
C PHE A 48 9.08 11.12 2.07
N VAL A 49 10.25 10.49 1.97
CA VAL A 49 11.51 11.07 2.46
C VAL A 49 11.82 12.39 1.75
N THR A 50 11.51 12.49 0.45
CA THR A 50 11.69 13.72 -0.33
C THR A 50 10.71 14.80 0.14
N ALA A 51 9.45 14.46 0.42
CA ALA A 51 8.47 15.38 1.01
C ALA A 51 8.97 15.95 2.34
N LEU A 52 9.44 15.12 3.27
CA LEU A 52 10.00 15.55 4.56
C LEU A 52 11.18 16.51 4.42
N LYS A 53 11.96 16.40 3.34
CA LYS A 53 13.09 17.30 3.07
C LYS A 53 12.69 18.63 2.44
N ILE A 54 11.66 18.63 1.59
CA ILE A 54 11.31 19.77 0.74
C ILE A 54 10.18 20.62 1.33
N TRP A 55 9.12 19.98 1.84
CA TRP A 55 7.92 20.68 2.31
C TRP A 55 8.14 21.64 3.48
N PRO A 56 9.07 21.40 4.43
CA PRO A 56 9.36 22.40 5.48
C PRO A 56 9.83 23.75 4.93
N PHE A 57 10.44 23.77 3.75
CA PHE A 57 10.97 25.00 3.14
C PHE A 57 10.06 25.57 2.06
N GLN A 58 9.39 24.72 1.29
CA GLN A 58 8.57 25.12 0.14
C GLN A 58 7.06 25.15 0.44
N GLY A 59 6.66 24.67 1.62
CA GLY A 59 5.26 24.40 1.95
C GLY A 59 4.78 23.07 1.40
N VAL A 60 3.65 22.60 1.94
CA VAL A 60 2.94 21.43 1.41
C VAL A 60 2.24 21.84 0.11
N PRO A 61 2.41 21.12 -1.01
CA PRO A 61 1.71 21.43 -2.26
C PRO A 61 0.19 21.31 -2.11
N ASP A 62 -0.58 22.03 -2.92
CA ASP A 62 -2.06 21.97 -2.93
C ASP A 62 -2.58 20.54 -3.18
N HIS A 63 -1.84 19.77 -3.99
CA HIS A 63 -2.16 18.37 -4.32
C HIS A 63 -1.01 17.44 -3.89
N PRO A 64 -0.84 17.18 -2.58
CA PRO A 64 0.34 16.49 -2.05
C PRO A 64 0.41 15.02 -2.52
N ARG A 65 -0.75 14.38 -2.69
CA ARG A 65 -0.86 12.99 -3.19
C ARG A 65 -0.34 12.86 -4.62
N ALA A 66 -0.80 13.72 -5.52
CA ALA A 66 -0.36 13.73 -6.91
C ALA A 66 1.14 14.04 -7.01
N TRP A 67 1.63 14.97 -6.18
CA TRP A 67 3.06 15.26 -6.09
C TRP A 67 3.88 14.03 -5.66
N LEU A 68 3.46 13.32 -4.60
CA LEU A 68 4.13 12.12 -4.11
C LEU A 68 4.17 11.01 -5.18
N LEU A 69 3.04 10.76 -5.85
CA LEU A 69 2.96 9.76 -6.92
C LEU A 69 3.87 10.12 -8.10
N ARG A 70 3.92 11.39 -8.49
CA ARG A 70 4.82 11.88 -9.53
C ARG A 70 6.29 11.68 -9.16
N VAL A 71 6.68 12.00 -7.92
CA VAL A 71 8.05 11.80 -7.45
C VAL A 71 8.42 10.30 -7.44
N ALA A 72 7.56 9.46 -6.89
CA ALA A 72 7.78 8.00 -6.84
C ALA A 72 7.92 7.41 -8.25
N ARG A 73 7.06 7.83 -9.17
CA ARG A 73 7.08 7.41 -10.57
C ARG A 73 8.38 7.80 -11.28
N ASN A 74 8.79 9.07 -11.17
CA ASN A 74 10.00 9.55 -11.83
C ASN A 74 11.22 8.75 -11.34
N LYS A 75 11.31 8.52 -10.03
CA LYS A 75 12.34 7.66 -9.43
C LYS A 75 12.29 6.24 -9.97
N ALA A 76 11.11 5.63 -10.07
CA ALA A 76 10.96 4.29 -10.62
C ALA A 76 11.45 4.20 -12.08
N LEU A 77 11.07 5.17 -12.91
CA LEU A 77 11.53 5.25 -14.29
C LEU A 77 13.04 5.44 -14.38
N ASP A 78 13.63 6.25 -13.50
CA ASP A 78 15.08 6.46 -13.47
C ASP A 78 15.83 5.19 -13.08
N VAL A 79 15.33 4.41 -12.12
CA VAL A 79 15.91 3.11 -11.76
C VAL A 79 15.78 2.13 -12.91
N LEU A 80 14.61 2.04 -13.57
CA LEU A 80 14.38 1.13 -14.68
C LEU A 80 15.22 1.50 -15.92
N ARG A 81 15.39 2.79 -16.24
CA ARG A 81 16.24 3.24 -17.35
C ARG A 81 17.71 2.84 -17.19
N ARG A 82 18.18 2.74 -15.95
CA ARG A 82 19.54 2.28 -15.63
C ARG A 82 19.70 0.76 -15.80
N GLN A 83 18.59 0.01 -15.80
CA GLN A 83 18.61 -1.42 -16.11
C GLN A 83 18.56 -1.60 -17.63
N GLU A 84 19.62 -2.18 -18.18
CA GLU A 84 19.83 -2.29 -19.64
C GLU A 84 18.68 -3.01 -20.37
N SER A 85 18.01 -3.95 -19.68
CA SER A 85 16.84 -4.70 -20.17
C SER A 85 15.52 -3.93 -20.22
N TRP A 86 15.46 -2.72 -19.66
CA TRP A 86 14.23 -1.94 -19.54
C TRP A 86 14.23 -0.63 -20.32
N LYS A 87 15.28 -0.31 -21.08
CA LYS A 87 15.38 0.98 -21.81
C LYS A 87 14.19 1.21 -22.75
N ASP A 88 13.83 0.23 -23.57
CA ASP A 88 12.71 0.35 -24.52
C ASP A 88 11.34 0.28 -23.81
N LYS A 89 11.25 -0.57 -22.78
CA LYS A 89 10.02 -0.80 -22.01
C LYS A 89 9.69 0.37 -21.08
N ALA A 90 10.69 1.11 -20.61
CA ALA A 90 10.50 2.29 -19.75
C ALA A 90 9.76 3.43 -20.47
N LEU A 91 9.88 3.54 -21.80
CA LEU A 91 9.14 4.53 -22.58
C LEU A 91 7.64 4.18 -22.66
N GLU A 92 7.31 2.89 -22.85
CA GLU A 92 5.94 2.39 -22.84
C GLU A 92 5.28 2.55 -21.46
N LEU A 93 5.99 2.17 -20.40
CA LEU A 93 5.54 2.36 -19.02
C LEU A 93 5.35 3.84 -18.69
N GLY A 94 6.27 4.69 -19.16
CA GLY A 94 6.17 6.14 -19.04
C GLY A 94 4.86 6.68 -19.63
N ARG A 95 4.36 6.13 -20.75
CA ARG A 95 3.06 6.50 -21.33
C ARG A 95 1.88 5.96 -20.53
N SER A 96 1.93 4.70 -20.11
CA SER A 96 0.87 4.09 -19.26
C SER A 96 0.65 4.89 -17.97
N LEU A 97 1.73 5.28 -17.32
CA LEU A 97 1.67 6.10 -16.11
C LEU A 97 1.15 7.53 -16.37
N ALA A 98 1.39 8.10 -17.55
CA ALA A 98 0.92 9.45 -17.90
C ALA A 98 -0.60 9.44 -18.07
N ALA A 99 -1.13 8.40 -18.71
CA ALA A 99 -2.57 8.19 -18.83
C ALA A 99 -3.24 8.07 -17.45
N MET A 100 -2.62 7.38 -16.48
CA MET A 100 -3.14 7.31 -15.10
C MET A 100 -3.22 8.69 -14.41
N GLU A 101 -2.36 9.65 -14.78
CA GLU A 101 -2.35 11.01 -14.21
C GLU A 101 -3.40 11.91 -14.87
N GLU A 102 -3.63 11.78 -16.18
CA GLU A 102 -4.68 12.51 -16.91
C GLU A 102 -6.10 12.04 -16.56
N SER A 103 -6.27 10.76 -16.20
CA SER A 103 -7.55 10.21 -15.72
C SER A 103 -7.96 10.73 -14.33
N ALA A 104 -7.10 11.46 -13.62
CA ALA A 104 -7.34 11.94 -12.26
C ALA A 104 -7.49 13.48 -12.24
N PRO A 105 -8.73 14.04 -12.19
CA PRO A 105 -8.90 15.49 -12.06
C PRO A 105 -8.36 15.95 -10.70
N ALA A 106 -7.60 17.05 -10.70
CA ALA A 106 -6.98 17.63 -9.51
C ALA A 106 -7.97 18.06 -8.40
N ALA A 107 -9.29 18.17 -8.69
CA ALA A 107 -10.28 18.76 -7.80
C ALA A 107 -11.44 17.83 -7.34
N SER A 108 -11.43 16.55 -7.72
CA SER A 108 -12.42 15.57 -7.23
C SER A 108 -11.70 14.54 -6.37
N VAL A 109 -12.34 13.95 -5.35
CA VAL A 109 -11.79 12.81 -4.58
C VAL A 109 -11.70 11.61 -5.55
N PRO A 110 -10.54 11.29 -6.17
CA PRO A 110 -10.57 10.56 -7.44
C PRO A 110 -9.88 9.21 -7.30
N PHE A 111 -10.32 8.32 -6.41
CA PHE A 111 -9.64 7.01 -6.23
C PHE A 111 -10.54 5.85 -5.77
N ALA A 112 -11.86 5.96 -5.85
CA ALA A 112 -12.76 4.93 -5.32
C ALA A 112 -12.91 3.67 -6.21
N GLY A 113 -12.69 3.78 -7.53
CA GLY A 113 -12.84 2.66 -8.47
C GLY A 113 -11.51 1.96 -8.81
N GLU A 114 -10.76 2.48 -9.78
CA GLU A 114 -9.62 1.76 -10.38
C GLU A 114 -8.41 1.57 -9.43
N VAL A 115 -8.10 2.56 -8.58
CA VAL A 115 -6.99 2.44 -7.60
C VAL A 115 -7.43 1.69 -6.34
N GLY A 116 -8.73 1.76 -5.98
CA GLY A 116 -9.33 0.89 -4.97
C GLY A 116 -9.21 -0.58 -5.38
N ASP A 117 -9.50 -0.87 -6.65
CA ASP A 117 -9.31 -2.18 -7.24
C ASP A 117 -7.84 -2.61 -7.23
N ASP A 118 -6.89 -1.74 -7.58
CA ASP A 118 -5.46 -2.09 -7.56
C ASP A 118 -4.97 -2.47 -6.16
N ARG A 119 -5.41 -1.75 -5.12
CA ARG A 119 -5.09 -2.11 -3.73
C ARG A 119 -5.70 -3.45 -3.35
N LEU A 120 -6.96 -3.71 -3.74
CA LEU A 120 -7.62 -4.99 -3.48
C LEU A 120 -6.92 -6.15 -4.21
N ARG A 121 -6.53 -5.94 -5.48
CA ARG A 121 -5.70 -6.88 -6.25
C ARG A 121 -4.36 -7.16 -5.55
N LEU A 122 -3.71 -6.13 -5.01
CA LEU A 122 -2.44 -6.29 -4.28
C LEU A 122 -2.64 -7.10 -3.00
N ILE A 123 -3.70 -6.83 -2.24
CA ILE A 123 -4.05 -7.60 -1.04
C ILE A 123 -4.22 -9.09 -1.40
N PHE A 124 -5.04 -9.41 -2.40
CA PHE A 124 -5.24 -10.80 -2.82
C PHE A 124 -3.99 -11.47 -3.40
N ALA A 125 -3.13 -10.71 -4.07
CA ALA A 125 -1.84 -11.21 -4.52
C ALA A 125 -0.93 -11.56 -3.32
N CYS A 126 -0.89 -10.72 -2.29
CA CYS A 126 -0.13 -11.00 -1.06
C CYS A 126 -0.66 -12.22 -0.30
N CYS A 127 -1.96 -12.49 -0.40
CA CYS A 127 -2.63 -13.65 0.20
C CYS A 127 -2.52 -14.95 -0.63
N HIS A 128 -1.58 -15.06 -1.58
CA HIS A 128 -1.43 -16.24 -2.42
C HIS A 128 -1.12 -17.52 -1.62
N PRO A 129 -1.79 -18.67 -1.86
CA PRO A 129 -1.61 -19.92 -1.08
C PRO A 129 -0.18 -20.49 -1.07
N ALA A 130 0.64 -20.14 -2.06
CA ALA A 130 2.07 -20.50 -2.10
C ALA A 130 2.92 -19.85 -0.99
N ILE A 131 2.38 -18.83 -0.31
CA ILE A 131 3.03 -18.11 0.78
C ILE A 131 2.43 -18.63 2.09
N PRO A 132 3.24 -18.95 3.12
CA PRO A 132 2.72 -19.34 4.44
C PRO A 132 1.81 -18.28 5.04
N ARG A 133 0.81 -18.70 5.82
CA ARG A 133 -0.25 -17.82 6.32
C ARG A 133 0.25 -16.56 7.04
N ASP A 134 1.08 -16.71 8.07
CA ASP A 134 1.67 -15.56 8.77
C ASP A 134 2.42 -14.60 7.85
N ALA A 135 3.03 -15.13 6.78
CA ALA A 135 3.76 -14.34 5.81
C ALA A 135 2.83 -13.61 4.82
N GLN A 136 1.67 -14.17 4.48
CA GLN A 136 0.63 -13.50 3.71
C GLN A 136 0.11 -12.26 4.45
N VAL A 137 -0.22 -12.44 5.73
CA VAL A 137 -0.77 -11.37 6.59
C VAL A 137 0.28 -10.29 6.83
N ALA A 138 1.51 -10.65 7.21
CA ALA A 138 2.60 -9.70 7.38
C ALA A 138 2.91 -8.93 6.08
N LEU A 139 2.93 -9.62 4.93
CA LEU A 139 3.17 -8.98 3.64
C LEU A 139 2.07 -7.97 3.31
N THR A 140 0.80 -8.33 3.51
CA THR A 140 -0.36 -7.47 3.28
C THR A 140 -0.33 -6.22 4.15
N LEU A 141 -0.05 -6.37 5.46
CA LEU A 141 0.08 -5.24 6.38
C LEU A 141 1.20 -4.29 5.93
N LYS A 142 2.35 -4.83 5.49
CA LYS A 142 3.48 -4.04 5.03
C LYS A 142 3.19 -3.29 3.73
N THR A 143 2.77 -4.02 2.69
CA THR A 143 2.74 -3.54 1.30
C THR A 143 1.48 -2.77 0.99
N ALA A 144 0.33 -3.29 1.42
CA ALA A 144 -0.97 -2.74 1.11
C ALA A 144 -1.49 -1.83 2.22
N CYS A 145 -1.06 -2.00 3.47
CA CYS A 145 -1.58 -1.22 4.61
C CYS A 145 -0.56 -0.24 5.22
N GLY A 146 0.68 -0.20 4.71
CA GLY A 146 1.67 0.79 5.13
C GLY A 146 2.27 0.56 6.52
N PHE A 147 2.16 -0.64 7.11
CA PHE A 147 2.72 -0.92 8.43
C PHE A 147 4.25 -0.97 8.38
N SER A 148 4.90 -0.50 9.44
CA SER A 148 6.33 -0.70 9.66
C SER A 148 6.62 -2.15 10.12
N ALA A 149 7.86 -2.60 9.96
CA ALA A 149 8.27 -3.92 10.45
C ALA A 149 8.13 -4.03 11.98
N SER A 150 8.30 -2.91 12.71
CA SER A 150 8.13 -2.85 14.16
C SER A 150 6.67 -2.99 14.59
N GLU A 151 5.74 -2.36 13.87
CA GLU A 151 4.30 -2.50 14.13
C GLU A 151 3.83 -3.92 13.85
N ILE A 152 4.26 -4.51 12.72
CA ILE A 152 3.97 -5.90 12.41
C ILE A 152 4.60 -6.83 13.47
N ALA A 153 5.80 -6.53 13.95
CA ALA A 153 6.44 -7.31 14.99
C ALA A 153 5.65 -7.31 16.31
N ARG A 154 5.04 -6.18 16.67
CA ARG A 154 4.14 -6.08 17.82
C ARG A 154 2.89 -6.94 17.62
N ALA A 155 2.22 -6.80 16.48
CA ALA A 155 1.02 -7.58 16.15
C ALA A 155 1.27 -9.10 16.17
N PHE A 156 2.47 -9.54 15.76
CA PHE A 156 2.87 -10.95 15.73
C PHE A 156 3.63 -11.42 16.98
N LEU A 157 3.80 -10.57 18.00
CA LEU A 157 4.64 -10.84 19.18
C LEU A 157 6.03 -11.42 18.81
N ALA A 158 6.64 -10.81 17.79
CA ALA A 158 7.89 -11.27 17.18
C ALA A 158 8.99 -10.21 17.26
N ARG A 159 10.22 -10.58 16.88
CA ARG A 159 11.32 -9.61 16.72
C ARG A 159 11.21 -8.88 15.37
N PRO A 160 11.47 -7.56 15.29
CA PRO A 160 11.46 -6.83 14.01
C PRO A 160 12.35 -7.44 12.94
N SER A 161 13.51 -7.99 13.31
CA SER A 161 14.42 -8.68 12.38
C SER A 161 13.80 -9.97 11.81
N ALA A 162 13.03 -10.72 12.60
CA ALA A 162 12.34 -11.92 12.14
C ALA A 162 11.22 -11.57 11.15
N VAL A 163 10.49 -10.47 11.41
CA VAL A 163 9.49 -9.93 10.48
C VAL A 163 10.12 -9.47 9.17
N ALA A 164 11.22 -8.72 9.23
CA ALA A 164 11.93 -8.27 8.02
C ALA A 164 12.36 -9.46 7.15
N GLN A 165 12.94 -10.50 7.76
CA GLN A 165 13.30 -11.72 7.04
C GLN A 165 12.07 -12.46 6.48
N ARG A 166 10.95 -12.49 7.21
CA ARG A 166 9.69 -13.07 6.74
C ARG A 166 9.18 -12.34 5.50
N LEU A 167 9.18 -11.01 5.51
CA LEU A 167 8.75 -10.18 4.38
C LEU A 167 9.62 -10.42 3.13
N VAL A 168 10.94 -10.50 3.30
CA VAL A 168 11.86 -10.80 2.17
C VAL A 168 11.56 -12.17 1.56
N ARG A 169 11.35 -13.20 2.39
CA ARG A 169 10.98 -14.54 1.91
C ARG A 169 9.63 -14.55 1.22
N ALA A 170 8.63 -13.86 1.78
CA ALA A 170 7.29 -13.77 1.21
C ALA A 170 7.31 -13.13 -0.19
N LYS A 171 8.03 -12.00 -0.36
CA LYS A 171 8.20 -11.34 -1.66
C LYS A 171 8.91 -12.23 -2.67
N ARG A 172 9.88 -13.03 -2.23
CA ARG A 172 10.55 -14.02 -3.08
C ARG A 172 9.57 -15.10 -3.54
N GLN A 173 8.79 -15.68 -2.63
CA GLN A 173 7.77 -16.69 -2.96
C GLN A 173 6.71 -16.14 -3.92
N LEU A 174 6.26 -14.90 -3.72
CA LEU A 174 5.31 -14.22 -4.61
C LEU A 174 5.87 -14.13 -6.04
N ARG A 175 7.15 -13.78 -6.17
CA ARG A 175 7.85 -13.71 -7.45
C ARG A 175 8.01 -15.08 -8.10
N GLU A 176 8.41 -16.09 -7.33
CA GLU A 176 8.60 -17.47 -7.79
C GLU A 176 7.28 -18.10 -8.28
N ALA A 177 6.18 -17.80 -7.60
CA ALA A 177 4.83 -18.24 -7.99
C ALA A 177 4.26 -17.50 -9.22
N ARG A 178 4.96 -16.48 -9.75
CA ARG A 178 4.54 -15.68 -10.92
C ARG A 178 3.09 -15.16 -10.81
N VAL A 179 2.73 -14.70 -9.61
CA VAL A 179 1.38 -14.22 -9.31
C VAL A 179 1.06 -13.00 -10.18
N ASN A 180 -0.15 -12.99 -10.74
CA ASN A 180 -0.68 -11.85 -11.47
C ASN A 180 -1.35 -10.87 -10.50
N LEU A 181 -1.26 -9.57 -10.79
CA LEU A 181 -1.99 -8.55 -10.03
C LEU A 181 -3.43 -8.45 -10.54
N SER A 182 -4.26 -9.40 -10.15
CA SER A 182 -5.69 -9.48 -10.49
C SER A 182 -6.50 -9.92 -9.28
N ILE A 183 -7.81 -9.71 -9.33
CA ILE A 183 -8.72 -10.36 -8.39
C ILE A 183 -8.73 -11.86 -8.75
N PRO A 184 -8.56 -12.77 -7.77
CA PRO A 184 -8.59 -14.20 -8.01
C PRO A 184 -9.96 -14.66 -8.53
N ASP A 185 -9.97 -15.78 -9.23
CA ASP A 185 -11.21 -16.43 -9.63
C ASP A 185 -12.00 -16.91 -8.39
N PRO A 186 -13.33 -17.07 -8.49
CA PRO A 186 -14.19 -17.45 -7.36
C PRO A 186 -13.72 -18.67 -6.56
N GLU A 187 -13.10 -19.64 -7.22
CA GLU A 187 -12.60 -20.88 -6.61
C GLU A 187 -11.33 -20.67 -5.79
N GLU A 188 -10.53 -19.66 -6.14
CA GLU A 188 -9.29 -19.30 -5.44
C GLU A 188 -9.52 -18.31 -4.29
N LEU A 189 -10.70 -17.68 -4.23
CA LEU A 189 -11.00 -16.65 -3.24
C LEU A 189 -11.07 -17.18 -1.80
N PRO A 190 -11.75 -18.29 -1.47
CA PRO A 190 -11.92 -18.73 -0.08
C PRO A 190 -10.60 -18.86 0.72
N PRO A 191 -9.56 -19.60 0.25
CA PRO A 191 -8.33 -19.73 1.04
C PRO A 191 -7.55 -18.43 1.20
N ARG A 192 -7.72 -17.48 0.26
CA ARG A 192 -7.09 -16.16 0.32
C ARG A 192 -7.86 -15.21 1.23
N ARG A 193 -9.20 -15.28 1.21
CA ARG A 193 -10.11 -14.40 1.95
C ARG A 193 -9.84 -14.47 3.44
N ASP A 194 -9.61 -15.66 3.98
CA ASP A 194 -9.28 -15.81 5.39
C ASP A 194 -8.08 -14.92 5.77
N ALA A 195 -7.06 -14.82 4.92
CA ALA A 195 -5.83 -14.05 5.21
C ALA A 195 -6.07 -12.56 5.11
N VAL A 196 -6.95 -12.17 4.19
CA VAL A 196 -7.42 -10.80 4.06
C VAL A 196 -8.17 -10.39 5.33
N LEU A 197 -9.11 -11.21 5.81
CA LEU A 197 -9.87 -10.93 7.02
C LEU A 197 -8.96 -10.85 8.25
N GLU A 198 -7.98 -11.75 8.37
CA GLU A 198 -6.99 -11.70 9.45
C GLU A 198 -6.13 -10.44 9.41
N ALA A 199 -5.69 -10.00 8.22
CA ALA A 199 -4.96 -8.76 8.07
C ALA A 199 -5.81 -7.53 8.44
N LEU A 200 -7.09 -7.51 8.04
CA LEU A 200 -8.04 -6.46 8.41
C LEU A 200 -8.30 -6.42 9.91
N TYR A 201 -8.46 -7.58 10.54
CA TYR A 201 -8.66 -7.69 11.98
C TYR A 201 -7.43 -7.20 12.76
N LEU A 202 -6.22 -7.58 12.35
CA LEU A 202 -4.99 -7.07 12.97
C LEU A 202 -4.82 -5.55 12.74
N MET A 203 -5.19 -5.05 11.58
CA MET A 203 -5.17 -3.61 11.29
C MET A 203 -6.13 -2.85 12.21
N PHE A 204 -7.33 -3.38 12.43
CA PHE A 204 -8.31 -2.82 13.37
C PHE A 204 -7.80 -2.88 14.81
N ASN A 205 -7.26 -4.01 15.25
CA ASN A 205 -6.74 -4.19 16.61
C ASN A 205 -5.56 -3.29 16.92
N GLU A 206 -4.63 -3.09 15.97
CA GLU A 206 -3.52 -2.15 16.15
C GLU A 206 -4.00 -0.69 16.12
N GLY A 207 -5.11 -0.40 15.45
CA GLY A 207 -5.77 0.90 15.49
C GLY A 207 -6.46 1.20 16.83
N TYR A 208 -7.15 0.19 17.37
CA TYR A 208 -7.91 0.26 18.63
C TYR A 208 -7.02 0.13 19.87
N GLY A 209 -5.99 -0.70 19.81
CA GLY A 209 -5.15 -1.10 20.95
C GLY A 209 -3.94 -0.21 21.24
N ALA A 210 -3.96 1.07 20.86
CA ALA A 210 -2.89 2.03 21.15
C ALA A 210 -2.81 2.33 22.66
N LEU A 211 -2.30 1.36 23.44
CA LEU A 211 -2.16 1.44 24.89
C LEU A 211 -0.94 2.27 25.35
N GLU A 212 -0.12 2.82 24.45
CA GLU A 212 0.92 3.82 24.79
C GLU A 212 1.16 4.84 23.64
N GLY A 213 1.03 6.13 23.98
CA GLY A 213 1.20 7.31 23.10
C GLY A 213 0.19 8.42 23.42
N GLU A 214 0.48 9.68 23.10
CA GLU A 214 -0.44 10.83 23.36
C GLU A 214 -1.79 10.72 22.62
N GLU A 215 -1.89 9.86 21.59
CA GLU A 215 -3.12 9.49 20.91
C GLU A 215 -3.44 8.00 21.15
N LEU A 216 -4.31 7.74 22.13
CA LEU A 216 -4.72 6.40 22.59
C LEU A 216 -5.58 5.60 21.58
N VAL A 217 -5.78 6.15 20.36
CA VAL A 217 -6.43 5.48 19.22
C VAL A 217 -5.75 5.95 17.95
N ARG A 218 -5.17 5.04 17.15
CA ARG A 218 -4.67 5.37 15.81
C ARG A 218 -5.82 5.32 14.82
N ARG A 219 -6.67 6.34 14.90
CA ARG A 219 -7.93 6.44 14.17
C ARG A 219 -7.77 6.19 12.67
N ASP A 220 -6.68 6.70 12.08
CA ASP A 220 -6.30 6.51 10.68
C ASP A 220 -6.23 5.03 10.25
N LEU A 221 -5.74 4.15 11.13
CA LEU A 221 -5.65 2.72 10.84
C LEU A 221 -7.03 2.06 10.85
N CYS A 222 -7.90 2.43 11.79
CA CYS A 222 -9.27 1.94 11.83
C CYS A 222 -10.07 2.42 10.62
N GLU A 223 -9.95 3.71 10.27
CA GLU A 223 -10.64 4.30 9.11
C GLU A 223 -10.20 3.65 7.80
N GLU A 224 -8.91 3.36 7.63
CA GLU A 224 -8.44 2.69 6.43
C GLU A 224 -8.80 1.19 6.42
N ALA A 225 -8.79 0.49 7.57
CA ALA A 225 -9.29 -0.89 7.66
C ALA A 225 -10.77 -0.96 7.22
N PHE A 226 -11.59 -0.05 7.73
CA PHE A 226 -13.00 0.08 7.36
C PHE A 226 -13.18 0.39 5.87
N ARG A 227 -12.36 1.30 5.32
CA ARG A 227 -12.37 1.61 3.88
C ARG A 227 -12.07 0.36 3.04
N ILE A 228 -11.05 -0.42 3.39
CA ILE A 228 -10.71 -1.66 2.67
C ILE A 228 -11.83 -2.70 2.83
N ALA A 229 -12.37 -2.87 4.03
CA ALA A 229 -13.47 -3.80 4.28
C ALA A 229 -14.71 -3.45 3.42
N ARG A 230 -15.04 -2.17 3.29
CA ARG A 230 -16.12 -1.70 2.40
C ARG A 230 -15.82 -1.93 0.93
N LEU A 231 -14.57 -1.72 0.48
CA LEU A 231 -14.17 -2.04 -0.89
C LEU A 231 -14.32 -3.53 -1.18
N LEU A 232 -13.94 -4.39 -0.23
CA LEU A 232 -14.07 -5.83 -0.36
C LEU A 232 -15.54 -6.28 -0.36
N SER A 233 -16.38 -5.73 0.54
CA SER A 233 -17.82 -6.01 0.63
C SER A 233 -18.57 -5.61 -0.64
N ALA A 234 -18.24 -4.43 -1.20
CA ALA A 234 -18.86 -3.94 -2.42
C ALA A 234 -18.38 -4.65 -3.71
N HIS A 235 -17.32 -5.45 -3.65
CA HIS A 235 -16.73 -6.05 -4.84
C HIS A 235 -17.55 -7.28 -5.30
N PRO A 236 -18.07 -7.33 -6.54
CA PRO A 236 -19.03 -8.35 -6.99
C PRO A 236 -18.59 -9.80 -6.79
N THR A 237 -17.30 -10.08 -6.95
CA THR A 237 -16.74 -11.43 -6.84
C THR A 237 -16.19 -11.72 -5.44
N ALA A 238 -15.74 -10.69 -4.73
CA ALA A 238 -14.91 -10.85 -3.53
C ALA A 238 -15.68 -10.58 -2.24
N GLY A 239 -16.85 -9.93 -2.33
CA GLY A 239 -17.78 -9.74 -1.23
C GLY A 239 -18.31 -11.08 -0.71
N ALA A 240 -18.47 -11.15 0.60
CA ALA A 240 -19.00 -12.32 1.30
C ALA A 240 -19.54 -11.91 2.68
N PRO A 241 -20.44 -12.69 3.30
CA PRO A 241 -21.01 -12.36 4.61
C PRO A 241 -19.96 -12.14 5.71
N GLU A 242 -18.83 -12.87 5.65
CA GLU A 242 -17.73 -12.71 6.62
C GLU A 242 -17.02 -11.36 6.47
N VAL A 243 -17.00 -10.80 5.26
CA VAL A 243 -16.47 -9.46 4.98
C VAL A 243 -17.40 -8.39 5.56
N ASP A 244 -18.71 -8.57 5.40
CA ASP A 244 -19.72 -7.65 5.94
C ASP A 244 -19.64 -7.60 7.47
N ALA A 245 -19.36 -8.73 8.12
CA ALA A 245 -19.13 -8.79 9.56
C ALA A 245 -17.91 -7.96 10.01
N VAL A 246 -16.79 -8.00 9.27
CA VAL A 246 -15.61 -7.17 9.55
C VAL A 246 -15.89 -5.69 9.26
N ALA A 247 -16.69 -5.38 8.24
CA ALA A 247 -17.13 -4.01 7.96
C ALA A 247 -18.12 -3.45 9.00
N ALA A 248 -18.65 -4.30 9.90
CA ALA A 248 -19.57 -3.89 10.97
C ALA A 248 -18.88 -3.69 12.34
N LEU A 249 -17.58 -3.98 12.45
CA LEU A 249 -16.74 -3.70 13.63
C LEU A 249 -16.43 -2.20 13.75
#